data_AF-A0A2N6N9T7-F1
#
_entry.id   AF-A0A2N6N9T7-F1
#
_cell.length_a   1.000
_cell.length_b   1.000
_cell.length_c   1.000
_cell.angle_alpha   90.00
_cell.angle_beta   90.00
_cell.angle_gamma   90.00
#
_symmetry.space_group_name_H-M   'P 1'
#
loop_
_entity.id
_entity.type
_entity.pdbx_description
1 polymer ?
#
loop_
_entity_poly.entity_id
_entity_poly.type
_entity_poly.pdbx_seq_one_letter_code
_entity_poly.pdbx_strand_id
1 'polypeptide(L)'
;MIDLDASNFTLRYANEEELSALGGIRWDQVEAWMAIPHNVTGKEIEENDPHRFRQEETFIEKFPEQKWIKNEEYNPKYDQFTGSGGQPQLAGDDFNLEKYKEKTLEQWAFDFLDKNGEPVGWTGAFPFIGPAENDPVRKI
;
A
#
# COMPACT_ATOMS: atom_id res chain seq x y z
N MET A 1 4.89 -4.28 -2.32
CA MET A 1 3.89 -3.32 -2.83
C MET A 1 4.17 -3.07 -4.30
N ILE A 2 3.16 -2.81 -5.12
CA ILE A 2 3.24 -2.66 -6.57
C ILE A 2 3.11 -1.19 -6.93
N ASP A 3 4.06 -0.67 -7.70
CA ASP A 3 4.00 0.65 -8.32
C ASP A 3 2.93 0.70 -9.42
N LEU A 4 1.85 1.46 -9.18
CA LEU A 4 0.76 1.56 -10.13
C LEU A 4 1.11 2.43 -11.34
N ASP A 5 1.97 3.43 -11.17
CA ASP A 5 2.39 4.32 -12.27
C ASP A 5 3.20 3.55 -13.32
N ALA A 6 3.96 2.56 -12.87
CA ALA A 6 4.72 1.67 -13.73
C ALA A 6 3.91 0.45 -14.25
N SER A 7 2.62 0.32 -13.91
CA SER A 7 1.80 -0.86 -14.23
C SER A 7 1.05 -0.77 -15.57
N ASN A 8 1.36 0.21 -16.42
CA ASN A 8 0.93 0.28 -17.82
C ASN A 8 -0.60 0.21 -18.02
N PHE A 9 -1.35 0.86 -17.13
CA PHE A 9 -2.79 1.10 -17.30
C PHE A 9 -3.09 2.60 -17.19
N THR A 10 -4.28 3.02 -17.60
CA THR A 10 -4.68 4.43 -17.50
C THR A 10 -4.93 4.80 -16.05
N LEU A 11 -4.05 5.65 -15.50
CA LEU A 11 -4.22 6.20 -14.16
C LEU A 11 -5.33 7.25 -14.14
N ARG A 12 -6.33 7.04 -13.28
CA ARG A 12 -7.35 8.06 -13.03
C ARG A 12 -6.83 9.21 -12.16
N TYR A 13 -5.90 8.91 -11.26
CA TYR A 13 -5.36 9.83 -10.26
C TYR A 13 -3.82 9.80 -10.28
N ALA A 14 -3.23 10.22 -11.40
CA ALA A 14 -1.78 10.12 -11.63
C ALA A 14 -0.91 10.94 -10.65
N ASN A 15 -1.51 11.85 -9.87
CA ASN A 15 -0.78 12.64 -8.86
C ASN A 15 -0.66 11.90 -7.51
N GLU A 16 -1.26 10.72 -7.36
CA GLU A 16 -1.25 9.96 -6.10
C GLU A 16 0.01 9.12 -5.90
N GLU A 17 0.74 8.78 -6.98
CA GLU A 17 1.94 7.94 -6.94
C GLU A 17 1.72 6.65 -6.14
N GLU A 18 0.59 6.00 -6.42
CA GLU A 18 0.05 4.94 -5.57
C GLU A 18 0.92 3.68 -5.60
N LEU A 19 1.19 3.15 -4.40
CA LEU A 19 1.72 1.80 -4.20
C LEU A 19 0.63 0.88 -3.65
N SER A 20 0.26 -0.16 -4.39
CA SER A 20 -0.75 -1.12 -3.95
C SER A 20 -0.15 -2.29 -3.18
N ALA A 21 -0.72 -2.61 -2.01
CA ALA A 21 -0.31 -3.75 -1.19
C ALA A 21 -1.16 -4.99 -1.53
N LEU A 22 -0.73 -5.78 -2.51
CA LEU A 22 -1.40 -7.03 -2.86
C LEU A 22 -1.43 -7.97 -1.65
N GLY A 23 -2.63 -8.28 -1.17
CA GLY A 23 -2.82 -9.11 0.01
C GLY A 23 -2.67 -8.38 1.34
N GLY A 24 -2.67 -7.03 1.36
CA GLY A 24 -2.72 -6.18 2.56
C GLY A 24 -1.37 -5.84 3.18
N ILE A 25 -1.40 -5.13 4.31
CA ILE A 25 -0.22 -4.70 5.08
C ILE A 25 -0.31 -5.31 6.48
N ARG A 26 0.75 -5.97 6.94
CA ARG A 26 0.82 -6.50 8.31
C ARG A 26 1.04 -5.38 9.32
N TRP A 27 0.50 -5.53 10.52
CA TRP A 27 0.72 -4.53 11.58
C TRP A 27 2.20 -4.35 11.90
N ASP A 28 2.98 -5.43 11.94
CA ASP A 28 4.43 -5.38 12.15
C ASP A 28 5.23 -4.68 11.02
N GLN A 29 4.58 -4.38 9.88
CA GLN A 29 5.14 -3.62 8.76
C GLN A 29 4.86 -2.11 8.86
N VAL A 30 3.94 -1.68 9.72
CA VAL A 30 3.61 -0.27 9.93
C VAL A 30 4.61 0.34 10.91
N GLU A 31 5.45 1.28 10.46
CA GLU A 31 6.47 1.93 11.30
C GLU A 31 5.88 2.91 12.31
N ALA A 32 4.89 3.71 11.88
CA ALA A 32 4.26 4.73 12.69
C ALA A 32 2.87 5.08 12.16
N TRP A 33 2.08 5.75 12.99
CA TRP A 33 0.78 6.30 12.62
C TRP A 33 0.58 7.67 13.27
N MET A 34 -0.43 8.39 12.81
CA MET A 34 -0.78 9.71 13.32
C MET A 34 -2.29 9.80 13.47
N ALA A 35 -2.78 10.26 14.62
CA ALA A 35 -4.19 10.55 14.78
C ALA A 35 -4.53 11.84 14.01
N ILE A 36 -5.53 11.79 13.12
CA ILE A 36 -6.13 13.01 12.56
C ILE A 36 -7.44 13.25 13.33
N PRO A 37 -7.51 14.22 14.25
CA PRO A 37 -8.72 14.48 15.02
C PRO A 37 -9.87 14.93 14.11
N HIS A 38 -11.08 14.43 14.39
CA HIS A 38 -12.29 14.68 13.60
C HIS A 38 -12.65 16.17 13.40
N ASN A 39 -12.19 17.05 14.31
CA ASN A 39 -12.47 18.50 14.27
C ASN A 39 -11.31 19.32 13.69
N VAL A 40 -10.33 18.67 13.08
CA VAL A 40 -9.29 19.39 12.32
C VAL A 40 -9.91 19.84 11.00
N THR A 41 -10.52 21.03 11.02
CA THR A 41 -10.49 21.91 9.83
C THR A 41 -9.03 22.34 9.69
N GLY A 42 -8.24 21.49 9.02
CA GLY A 42 -6.80 21.64 8.95
C GLY A 42 -6.34 22.89 8.22
N LYS A 43 -5.04 23.14 8.30
CA LYS A 43 -4.35 24.00 7.33
C LYS A 43 -4.60 23.43 5.95
N GLU A 44 -4.94 24.30 4.99
CA GLU A 44 -5.19 23.92 3.62
C GLU A 44 -3.97 23.15 3.06
N ILE A 45 -4.25 21.97 2.50
CA ILE A 45 -3.29 21.19 1.73
C ILE A 45 -3.24 21.81 0.33
N GLU A 46 -2.11 22.37 -0.02
CA GLU A 46 -1.85 22.89 -1.36
C GLU A 46 -1.61 21.74 -2.33
N GLU A 47 -1.83 21.97 -3.62
CA GLU A 47 -1.66 20.96 -4.68
C GLU A 47 -0.27 20.27 -4.64
N ASN A 48 0.78 21.00 -4.27
CA ASN A 48 2.15 20.48 -4.24
C ASN A 48 2.58 19.91 -2.87
N ASP A 49 1.74 20.02 -1.85
CA ASP A 49 2.10 19.56 -0.51
C ASP A 49 2.36 18.04 -0.43
N PRO A 50 1.56 17.15 -1.06
CA PRO A 50 1.85 15.71 -1.04
C PRO A 50 3.26 15.38 -1.53
N HIS A 51 3.75 16.07 -2.57
CA HIS A 51 5.10 15.88 -3.10
C HIS A 51 6.18 16.38 -2.14
N ARG A 52 5.92 17.46 -1.39
CA ARG A 52 6.85 17.98 -0.37
C ARG A 52 6.93 17.04 0.82
N PHE A 53 5.78 16.55 1.31
CA PHE A 53 5.67 15.68 2.48
C PHE A 53 6.35 14.32 2.36
N ARG A 54 6.95 13.99 1.21
CA ARG A 54 7.94 12.92 1.08
C ARG A 54 9.14 13.09 2.02
N GLN A 55 9.43 14.33 2.41
CA GLN A 55 10.39 14.65 3.45
C GLN A 55 9.63 14.93 4.74
N GLU A 56 9.84 14.11 5.76
CA GLU A 56 9.15 14.19 7.06
C GLU A 56 9.24 15.61 7.65
N GLU A 57 10.39 16.27 7.49
CA GLU A 57 10.65 17.61 8.02
C GLU A 57 9.67 18.64 7.47
N THR A 58 9.32 18.56 6.17
CA THR A 58 8.38 19.50 5.54
C THR A 58 6.95 19.31 6.04
N PHE A 59 6.57 18.06 6.34
CA PHE A 59 5.28 17.76 6.96
C PHE A 59 5.22 18.31 8.38
N ILE A 60 6.27 18.07 9.19
CA ILE A 60 6.36 18.55 10.57
C ILE A 60 6.38 20.09 10.62
N GLU A 61 7.06 20.76 9.69
CA GLU A 61 7.05 22.23 9.61
C GLU A 61 5.64 22.77 9.41
N LYS A 62 4.87 22.16 8.51
CA LYS A 62 3.48 22.56 8.26
C LYS A 62 2.53 22.13 9.36
N PHE A 63 2.79 21.01 10.04
CA PHE A 63 1.93 20.42 11.07
C PHE A 63 2.69 20.10 12.37
N PRO A 64 3.23 21.10 13.08
CA PRO A 64 4.08 20.88 14.25
C PRO A 64 3.33 20.28 15.45
N GLU A 65 2.00 20.38 15.46
CA GLU A 65 1.13 19.76 16.45
C GLU A 65 0.92 18.26 16.23
N GLN A 66 1.16 17.78 15.00
CA GLN A 66 1.01 16.38 14.66
C GLN A 66 2.25 15.60 15.06
N LYS A 67 2.04 14.44 15.66
CA LYS A 67 3.11 13.58 16.16
C LYS A 67 2.96 12.19 15.59
N TRP A 68 4.02 11.72 14.95
CA TRP A 68 4.17 10.31 14.63
C TRP A 68 4.25 9.50 15.91
N ILE A 69 3.31 8.57 16.07
CA ILE A 69 3.32 7.58 17.14
C ILE A 69 3.95 6.34 16.55
N LYS A 70 5.18 6.06 16.99
CA LYS A 70 5.92 4.87 16.56
C LYS A 70 5.18 3.61 16.99
N ASN A 71 5.15 2.62 16.10
CA ASN A 71 4.64 1.31 16.41
C ASN A 71 5.73 0.49 17.11
N GLU A 72 5.52 0.13 18.38
CA GLU A 72 6.47 -0.68 19.15
C GLU A 72 6.62 -2.11 18.59
N GLU A 73 5.66 -2.57 17.79
CA GLU A 73 5.67 -3.88 17.12
C GLU A 73 6.28 -3.83 15.71
N TYR A 74 6.75 -2.67 15.25
CA TYR A 74 7.44 -2.57 13.98
C TYR A 74 8.64 -3.51 13.93
N ASN A 75 8.78 -4.25 12.84
CA ASN A 75 9.88 -5.19 12.64
C ASN A 75 10.92 -4.61 11.67
N PRO A 76 12.13 -4.23 12.12
CA PRO A 76 13.18 -3.65 11.27
C PRO A 76 13.67 -4.57 10.15
N LYS A 77 13.26 -5.84 10.11
CA LYS A 77 13.53 -6.71 8.94
C LYS A 77 13.03 -6.08 7.64
N TYR A 78 12.03 -5.20 7.70
CA TYR A 78 11.43 -4.58 6.52
C TYR A 78 12.30 -3.48 5.90
N ASP A 79 13.24 -2.88 6.65
CA ASP A 79 14.07 -1.74 6.23
C ASP A 79 14.92 -2.03 4.98
N GLN A 80 15.18 -3.31 4.69
CA GLN A 80 15.97 -3.74 3.54
C GLN A 80 15.17 -3.85 2.24
N PHE A 81 13.84 -3.75 2.29
CA PHE A 81 12.97 -3.96 1.14
C PHE A 81 12.42 -2.63 0.60
N THR A 82 12.08 -2.64 -0.69
CA THR A 82 11.40 -1.53 -1.35
C THR A 82 10.14 -2.03 -2.07
N GLY A 83 9.32 -1.11 -2.57
CA GLY A 83 8.27 -1.45 -3.53
C GLY A 83 8.85 -2.20 -4.73
N SER A 84 8.05 -3.09 -5.32
CA SER A 84 8.35 -3.60 -6.65
C SER A 84 8.05 -2.51 -7.67
N GLY A 85 8.67 -2.61 -8.85
CA GLY A 85 8.16 -1.90 -10.02
C GLY A 85 6.76 -2.38 -10.41
N GLY A 86 6.24 -1.81 -11.48
CA GLY A 86 4.90 -2.11 -11.95
C GLY A 86 4.70 -3.57 -12.36
N GLN A 87 3.44 -4.00 -12.29
CA GLN A 87 3.00 -5.33 -12.66
C GLN A 87 1.84 -5.24 -13.67
N PRO A 88 2.12 -4.94 -14.95
CA PRO A 88 1.07 -4.79 -15.97
C PRO A 88 0.13 -5.99 -16.10
N GLN A 89 0.64 -7.20 -15.85
CA GLN A 89 -0.15 -8.43 -15.86
C GLN A 89 -1.19 -8.52 -14.73
N LEU A 90 -1.11 -7.63 -13.74
CA LEU A 90 -2.06 -7.50 -12.63
C LEU A 90 -3.02 -6.31 -12.79
N ALA A 91 -2.93 -5.52 -13.87
CA ALA A 91 -3.68 -4.27 -14.00
C ALA A 91 -5.20 -4.46 -14.19
N GLY A 92 -5.62 -5.56 -14.81
CA GLY A 92 -7.03 -5.93 -14.95
C GLY A 92 -7.85 -5.10 -15.95
N ASP A 93 -7.25 -4.17 -16.68
CA ASP A 93 -7.90 -3.49 -17.81
C ASP A 93 -7.87 -4.34 -19.09
N ASP A 94 -8.80 -4.07 -20.02
CA ASP A 94 -9.00 -4.86 -21.25
C ASP A 94 -7.72 -5.03 -22.08
N PHE A 95 -6.88 -4.00 -22.17
CA PHE A 95 -5.64 -4.06 -22.95
C PHE A 95 -4.63 -5.03 -22.33
N ASN A 96 -4.38 -4.93 -21.01
CA ASN A 96 -3.47 -5.83 -20.33
C ASN A 96 -4.06 -7.25 -20.19
N LEU A 97 -5.37 -7.39 -20.01
CA LEU A 97 -6.03 -8.70 -19.98
C LEU A 97 -5.85 -9.48 -21.29
N GLU A 98 -5.98 -8.82 -22.44
CA GLU A 98 -5.73 -9.47 -23.74
C GLU A 98 -4.24 -9.81 -23.94
N LYS A 99 -3.34 -8.93 -23.48
CA LYS A 99 -1.88 -9.11 -23.60
C LYS A 99 -1.35 -10.24 -22.73
N TYR A 100 -1.88 -10.42 -21.51
CA TYR A 100 -1.42 -11.39 -20.50
C TYR A 100 -2.45 -12.50 -20.24
N LYS A 101 -3.16 -12.93 -21.29
CA LYS A 101 -4.28 -13.89 -21.24
C LYS A 101 -3.89 -15.34 -20.95
N GLU A 102 -2.61 -15.67 -20.85
CA GLU A 102 -2.13 -17.01 -20.53
C GLU A 102 -2.45 -17.44 -19.08
N LYS A 103 -2.72 -16.48 -18.21
CA LYS A 103 -3.10 -16.68 -16.81
C LYS A 103 -4.23 -15.73 -16.43
N THR A 104 -5.03 -16.15 -15.47
CA THR A 104 -5.97 -15.27 -14.79
C THR A 104 -5.23 -14.25 -13.91
N LEU A 105 -5.88 -13.13 -13.57
CA LEU A 105 -5.33 -12.17 -12.60
C LEU A 105 -4.97 -12.83 -11.26
N GLU A 106 -5.79 -13.78 -10.80
CA GLU A 106 -5.51 -14.56 -9.59
C GLU A 106 -4.21 -15.35 -9.74
N GLN A 107 -4.02 -16.09 -10.82
CA GLN A 107 -2.78 -16.83 -11.06
C GLN A 107 -1.55 -15.91 -11.14
N TRP A 108 -1.68 -14.74 -11.77
CA TRP A 108 -0.61 -13.74 -11.74
C TRP A 108 -0.33 -13.19 -10.34
N ALA A 109 -1.38 -13.04 -9.51
CA ALA A 109 -1.24 -12.56 -8.13
C ALA A 109 -0.50 -13.59 -7.28
N PHE A 110 -0.82 -14.88 -7.46
CA PHE A 110 -0.09 -15.99 -6.86
C PHE A 110 1.37 -16.02 -7.31
N ASP A 111 1.67 -15.94 -8.61
CA ASP A 111 3.06 -15.89 -9.09
C ASP A 111 3.85 -14.73 -8.45
N PHE A 112 3.23 -13.56 -8.35
CA PHE A 112 3.86 -12.39 -7.74
C PHE A 112 4.16 -12.61 -6.26
N LEU A 113 3.23 -13.18 -5.50
CA LEU A 113 3.38 -13.45 -4.08
C LEU A 113 4.31 -14.64 -3.80
N ASP A 114 4.32 -15.67 -4.64
CA ASP A 114 5.28 -16.76 -4.57
C ASP A 114 6.71 -16.25 -4.74
N LYS A 115 6.90 -15.24 -5.60
CA LYS A 115 8.20 -14.63 -5.84
C LYS A 115 8.62 -13.63 -4.75
N ASN A 116 7.70 -12.81 -4.24
CA ASN A 116 8.04 -11.62 -3.44
C ASN A 116 7.42 -11.62 -2.02
N GLY A 117 6.50 -12.54 -1.73
CA GLY A 117 5.60 -12.48 -0.57
C GLY A 117 6.15 -13.09 0.72
N GLU A 118 7.25 -13.84 0.67
CA GLU A 118 7.81 -14.52 1.85
C GLU A 118 8.06 -13.54 3.02
N PRO A 119 8.68 -12.36 2.81
CA PRO A 119 8.93 -11.42 3.91
C PRO A 119 7.66 -10.93 4.60
N VAL A 120 6.54 -10.88 3.87
CA VAL A 120 5.21 -10.46 4.35
C VAL A 120 4.31 -11.65 4.75
N GLY A 121 4.90 -12.84 4.95
CA GLY A 121 4.22 -14.00 5.50
C GLY A 121 3.36 -14.78 4.50
N TRP A 122 3.61 -14.62 3.20
CA TRP A 122 2.99 -15.47 2.19
C TRP A 122 3.43 -16.92 2.34
N THR A 123 2.47 -17.83 2.37
CA THR A 123 2.68 -19.29 2.50
C THR A 123 1.94 -20.09 1.42
N GLY A 124 1.55 -19.44 0.33
CA GLY A 124 0.65 -19.99 -0.68
C GLY A 124 -0.83 -19.65 -0.47
N ALA A 125 -1.15 -18.80 0.50
CA ALA A 125 -2.51 -18.31 0.76
C ALA A 125 -2.49 -16.87 1.30
N PHE A 126 -3.53 -16.09 0.98
CA PHE A 126 -3.61 -14.68 1.37
C PHE A 126 -3.76 -14.53 2.89
N PRO A 127 -2.91 -13.74 3.55
CA PRO A 127 -2.80 -13.74 5.02
C PRO A 127 -4.00 -13.10 5.74
N PHE A 128 -4.79 -12.25 5.07
CA PHE A 128 -5.95 -11.55 5.67
C PHE A 128 -7.31 -12.06 5.19
N ILE A 129 -7.36 -13.16 4.43
CA ILE A 129 -8.62 -13.80 4.07
C ILE A 129 -8.95 -14.84 5.16
N GLY A 130 -9.50 -14.37 6.28
CA GLY A 130 -10.23 -15.21 7.22
C GLY A 130 -11.73 -15.27 6.88
N PRO A 131 -12.50 -16.26 7.37
CA PRO A 131 -13.95 -16.19 7.29
C PRO A 131 -14.41 -14.88 7.96
N ALA A 132 -15.27 -14.13 7.27
CA ALA A 132 -15.76 -12.82 7.73
C ALA A 132 -16.33 -12.83 9.16
N GLU A 133 -16.69 -14.01 9.68
CA GLU A 133 -17.23 -14.25 11.01
C GLU A 133 -16.22 -14.08 12.15
N ASN A 134 -14.91 -14.15 11.87
CA ASN A 134 -13.85 -14.10 12.88
C ASN A 134 -13.04 -12.80 12.88
N ASP A 135 -13.41 -11.82 12.04
CA ASP A 135 -12.79 -10.50 12.04
C ASP A 135 -13.45 -9.62 13.13
N PRO A 136 -12.76 -9.32 14.25
CA PRO A 136 -13.31 -8.48 15.31
C PRO A 136 -13.60 -7.04 14.86
N VAL A 137 -13.08 -6.61 13.71
CA VAL A 137 -13.26 -5.26 13.16
C VAL A 137 -14.51 -5.16 12.26
N ARG A 138 -15.06 -6.29 11.77
CA ARG A 138 -16.23 -6.32 10.87
C ARG A 138 -17.57 -6.55 11.55
N LYS A 139 -17.66 -6.46 12.88
CA LYS A 139 -18.96 -6.41 13.57
C LYS A 139 -19.52 -4.98 13.52
N ILE A 140 -20.17 -4.64 12.40
CA ILE A 140 -21.06 -3.47 12.28
C ILE A 140 -22.47 -3.98 11.99
#